data_AF-A0A838JY73-F1
#
_entry.id   AF-A0A838JY73-F1
#
_cell.length_a   1.000
_cell.length_b   1.000
_cell.length_c   1.000
_cell.angle_alpha   90.00
_cell.angle_beta   90.00
_cell.angle_gamma   90.00
#
_symmetry.space_group_name_H-M   'P 1'
#
loop_
_entity.id
_entity.type
_entity.pdbx_description
1 polymer ?
#
loop_
_entity_poly.entity_id
_entity_poly.type
_entity_poly.pdbx_seq_one_letter_code
_entity_poly.pdbx_strand_id
1 'polypeptide(L)'
;FYIFFKDEALEGLEEEAWVGQIAPLELYYVNEFGNGTAIFENLVRGEFHFEGASGRDLIDGWETAYFPSLERAVVADKDGELSRRVGRLVGPPPNLDTSERALFLCESLLNWTLMGANLLKRGEHARAEAFLALVHGRLLRAIRLIEGTTANWLSPSRKLEEDLPSAAYERFRTCTAALDAGQLVRAYRSTWEWSRELVAELSERHGFELPAALLEKLDRRVRCIDS
;
A
#
# COMPACT_ATOMS: atom_id res chain seq x y z
N PHE A 1 4.83 -8.65 -13.76
CA PHE A 1 5.25 -8.27 -15.13
C PHE A 1 3.99 -7.98 -15.94
N TYR A 2 3.98 -6.92 -16.73
CA TYR A 2 2.97 -6.74 -17.78
C TYR A 2 3.51 -7.28 -19.10
N ILE A 3 2.72 -8.13 -19.76
CA ILE A 3 3.08 -8.77 -21.03
C ILE A 3 2.00 -8.43 -22.05
N PHE A 4 2.39 -7.66 -23.06
CA PHE A 4 1.47 -7.22 -24.10
C PHE A 4 1.61 -8.12 -25.34
N PHE A 5 0.52 -8.81 -25.69
CA PHE A 5 0.41 -9.64 -26.89
C PHE A 5 -0.26 -8.84 -28.01
N LYS A 6 -0.04 -9.23 -29.28
CA LYS A 6 -0.97 -8.80 -30.34
C LYS A 6 -2.37 -9.27 -29.95
N ASP A 7 -3.40 -8.46 -30.18
CA ASP A 7 -4.74 -8.74 -29.70
C ASP A 7 -5.25 -10.12 -30.19
N GLU A 8 -4.92 -10.51 -31.43
CA GLU A 8 -5.30 -11.81 -31.99
C GLU A 8 -4.50 -12.99 -31.41
N ALA A 9 -3.30 -12.72 -30.88
CA ALA A 9 -2.47 -13.75 -30.25
C ALA A 9 -2.80 -13.96 -28.77
N LEU A 10 -3.52 -13.01 -28.16
CA LEU A 10 -4.06 -13.15 -26.82
C LEU A 10 -5.30 -14.04 -26.82
N GLU A 11 -6.08 -14.03 -27.91
CA GLU A 11 -7.25 -14.89 -28.05
C GLU A 11 -6.84 -16.37 -28.02
N GLY A 12 -7.32 -17.10 -27.00
CA GLY A 12 -6.98 -18.50 -26.79
C GLY A 12 -5.58 -18.74 -26.18
N LEU A 13 -4.95 -17.71 -25.60
CA LEU A 13 -3.71 -17.88 -24.84
C LEU A 13 -3.96 -18.75 -23.60
N GLU A 14 -3.27 -19.89 -23.54
CA GLU A 14 -3.19 -20.71 -22.34
C GLU A 14 -2.11 -20.14 -21.41
N GLU A 15 -2.48 -19.19 -20.55
CA GLU A 15 -1.53 -18.42 -19.73
C GLU A 15 -0.65 -19.31 -18.85
N GLU A 16 -1.20 -20.36 -18.22
CA GLU A 16 -0.45 -21.34 -17.44
C GLU A 16 0.64 -22.02 -18.26
N ALA A 17 0.27 -22.51 -19.46
CA ALA A 17 1.21 -23.16 -20.37
C ALA A 17 2.26 -22.18 -20.89
N TRP A 18 1.93 -20.90 -21.05
CA TRP A 18 2.89 -19.86 -21.40
C TRP A 18 3.90 -19.62 -20.27
N VAL A 19 3.41 -19.43 -19.04
CA VAL A 19 4.29 -19.20 -17.88
C VAL A 19 5.14 -20.44 -17.56
N GLY A 20 4.61 -21.64 -17.76
CA GLY A 20 5.33 -22.91 -17.57
C GLY A 20 6.53 -23.10 -18.48
N GLN A 21 6.67 -22.30 -19.55
CA GLN A 21 7.87 -22.29 -20.39
C GLN A 21 9.04 -21.54 -19.75
N ILE A 22 8.80 -20.66 -18.77
CA ILE A 22 9.84 -19.91 -18.06
C ILE A 22 10.59 -20.84 -17.11
N ALA A 23 9.83 -21.61 -16.30
CA ALA A 23 10.32 -22.61 -15.37
C ALA A 23 9.15 -23.53 -14.95
N PRO A 24 9.43 -24.74 -14.45
CA PRO A 24 8.41 -25.65 -13.93
C PRO A 24 7.53 -25.02 -12.84
N LEU A 25 6.23 -25.29 -12.89
CA LEU A 25 5.20 -24.72 -12.03
C LEU A 25 4.69 -25.77 -11.03
N GLU A 26 4.50 -25.33 -9.79
CA GLU A 26 3.76 -26.05 -8.74
C GLU A 26 2.30 -25.60 -8.67
N LEU A 27 2.04 -24.33 -8.98
CA LEU A 27 0.70 -23.75 -9.02
C LEU A 27 0.65 -22.59 -9.99
N TYR A 28 -0.44 -22.53 -10.75
CA TYR A 28 -0.84 -21.34 -11.48
C TYR A 28 -2.34 -21.10 -11.28
N TYR A 29 -2.72 -19.84 -11.07
CA TYR A 29 -4.13 -19.44 -11.01
C TYR A 29 -4.28 -17.94 -11.28
N VAL A 30 -5.48 -17.53 -11.71
CA VAL A 30 -5.86 -16.12 -11.82
C VAL A 30 -6.38 -15.65 -10.46
N ASN A 31 -5.77 -14.61 -9.89
CA ASN A 31 -6.10 -14.12 -8.56
C ASN A 31 -7.32 -13.17 -8.55
N GLU A 32 -7.68 -12.67 -7.38
CA GLU A 32 -8.83 -11.80 -7.15
C GLU A 32 -8.78 -10.45 -7.91
N PHE A 33 -7.62 -10.10 -8.48
CA PHE A 33 -7.43 -8.91 -9.30
C PHE A 33 -7.44 -9.20 -10.81
N GLY A 34 -7.63 -10.46 -11.21
CA GLY A 34 -7.55 -10.88 -12.60
C GLY A 34 -6.13 -11.17 -13.09
N ASN A 35 -5.14 -11.23 -12.20
CA ASN A 35 -3.74 -11.40 -12.59
C ASN A 35 -3.31 -12.86 -12.47
N GLY A 36 -2.54 -13.35 -13.45
CA GLY A 36 -1.90 -14.65 -13.42
C GLY A 36 -0.84 -14.73 -12.32
N THR A 37 -1.06 -15.61 -11.34
CA THR A 37 -0.14 -15.83 -10.22
C THR A 37 0.47 -17.22 -10.31
N ALA A 38 1.79 -17.27 -10.34
CA ALA A 38 2.56 -18.51 -10.44
C ALA A 38 3.35 -18.78 -9.16
N ILE A 39 3.43 -20.05 -8.79
CA ILE A 39 4.41 -20.59 -7.85
C ILE A 39 5.24 -21.61 -8.64
N PHE A 40 6.53 -21.32 -8.79
CA PHE A 40 7.47 -22.22 -9.46
C PHE A 40 7.96 -23.32 -8.49
N GLU A 41 8.51 -24.42 -8.99
CA GLU A 41 9.08 -25.53 -8.17
C GLU A 41 10.15 -25.06 -7.17
N ASN A 42 10.86 -23.98 -7.49
CA ASN A 42 11.84 -23.36 -6.58
C ASN A 42 11.22 -22.41 -5.55
N LEU A 43 9.87 -22.38 -5.43
CA LEU A 43 9.07 -21.52 -4.57
C LEU A 43 9.22 -20.01 -4.82
N VAL A 44 9.81 -19.62 -5.95
CA VAL A 44 9.72 -18.24 -6.43
C VAL A 44 8.27 -17.99 -6.84
N ARG A 45 7.70 -16.88 -6.38
CA ARG A 45 6.39 -16.40 -6.82
C ARG A 45 6.54 -15.44 -7.99
N GLY A 46 5.75 -15.65 -9.03
CA GLY A 46 5.61 -14.74 -10.17
C GLY A 46 4.21 -14.15 -10.23
N GLU A 47 4.11 -12.91 -10.68
CA GLU A 47 2.84 -12.27 -11.03
C GLU A 47 2.94 -11.73 -12.46
N PHE A 48 1.97 -12.09 -13.29
CA PHE A 48 1.93 -11.84 -14.72
C PHE A 48 0.57 -11.26 -15.10
N HIS A 49 0.60 -10.14 -15.80
CA HIS A 49 -0.56 -9.44 -16.31
C HIS A 49 -0.52 -9.59 -17.83
N PHE A 50 -1.49 -10.30 -18.40
CA PHE A 50 -1.59 -10.57 -19.82
C PHE A 50 -2.57 -9.61 -20.45
N GLU A 51 -2.09 -8.79 -21.39
CA GLU A 51 -2.87 -7.69 -21.96
C GLU A 51 -2.74 -7.66 -23.48
N GLY A 52 -3.78 -7.15 -24.13
CA GLY A 52 -3.75 -6.84 -25.54
C GLY A 52 -2.84 -5.66 -25.83
N ALA A 53 -2.21 -5.62 -27.00
CA ALA A 53 -1.42 -4.50 -27.47
C ALA A 53 -2.25 -3.22 -27.55
N SER A 54 -3.57 -3.36 -27.77
CA SER A 54 -4.55 -2.28 -27.71
C SER A 54 -4.70 -1.67 -26.31
N GLY A 55 -4.47 -2.44 -25.23
CA GLY A 55 -4.60 -2.00 -23.83
C GLY A 55 -3.37 -1.30 -23.25
N ARG A 56 -2.34 -0.99 -24.05
CA ARG A 56 -1.10 -0.33 -23.57
C ARG A 56 -1.32 1.11 -23.08
N ASP A 57 -2.49 1.69 -23.34
CA ASP A 57 -2.89 2.99 -22.80
C ASP A 57 -3.08 2.98 -21.27
N LEU A 58 -3.31 1.81 -20.65
CA LEU A 58 -3.36 1.68 -19.19
C LEU A 58 -2.11 2.22 -18.49
N ILE A 59 -0.95 2.21 -19.16
CA ILE A 59 0.33 2.70 -18.62
C ILE A 59 0.25 4.20 -18.36
N ASP A 60 -0.53 4.94 -19.16
CA ASP A 60 -0.70 6.38 -18.98
C ASP A 60 -1.45 6.71 -17.66
N GLY A 61 -2.15 5.74 -17.06
CA GLY A 61 -2.87 5.89 -15.79
C GLY A 61 -2.05 5.55 -14.54
N TRP A 62 -0.77 5.18 -14.67
CA TRP A 62 0.08 4.80 -13.53
C TRP A 62 0.65 6.02 -12.78
N GLU A 63 -0.22 6.86 -12.22
CA GLU A 63 0.10 8.18 -11.65
C GLU A 63 1.17 8.20 -10.53
N THR A 64 1.33 7.08 -9.81
CA THR A 64 2.30 6.97 -8.70
C THR A 64 3.49 6.06 -9.02
N ALA A 65 3.49 5.44 -10.21
CA ALA A 65 4.59 4.61 -10.64
C ALA A 65 5.76 5.49 -11.11
N TYR A 66 6.97 5.04 -10.78
CA TYR A 66 8.18 5.60 -11.36
C TYR A 66 9.19 4.48 -11.57
N PHE A 67 10.07 4.68 -12.54
CA PHE A 67 11.17 3.76 -12.80
C PHE A 67 12.50 4.51 -12.80
N PRO A 68 13.57 3.94 -12.22
CA PRO A 68 14.88 4.59 -12.18
C PRO A 68 15.53 4.68 -13.56
N SER A 69 15.23 3.74 -14.45
CA SER A 69 15.68 3.76 -15.84
C SER A 69 14.78 2.90 -16.71
N LEU A 70 14.83 3.11 -18.02
CA LEU A 70 14.01 2.36 -18.97
C LEU A 70 14.43 0.89 -19.05
N GLU A 71 15.73 0.62 -19.00
CA GLU A 71 16.32 -0.73 -19.10
C GLU A 71 15.91 -1.62 -17.92
N ARG A 72 15.59 -1.00 -16.77
CA ARG A 72 15.08 -1.72 -15.59
C ARG A 72 13.57 -1.97 -15.65
N ALA A 73 12.84 -1.21 -16.47
CA ALA A 73 11.39 -1.27 -16.56
C ALA A 73 10.90 -2.10 -17.76
N VAL A 74 11.63 -2.05 -18.88
CA VAL A 74 11.26 -2.68 -20.15
C VAL A 74 12.18 -3.87 -20.41
N VAL A 75 11.62 -5.08 -20.31
CA VAL A 75 12.35 -6.32 -20.57
C VAL A 75 12.48 -6.58 -22.08
N ALA A 76 11.42 -6.33 -22.83
CA ALA A 76 11.38 -6.47 -24.28
C ALA A 76 10.40 -5.47 -24.90
N ASP A 77 10.77 -4.91 -26.05
CA ASP A 77 9.92 -4.00 -26.81
C ASP A 77 10.21 -4.16 -28.30
N LYS A 78 9.20 -4.60 -29.07
CA LYS A 78 9.37 -5.00 -30.48
C LYS A 78 9.01 -3.88 -31.46
N ASP A 79 8.20 -2.92 -31.03
CA ASP A 79 7.68 -1.83 -31.87
C ASP A 79 8.07 -0.43 -31.33
N GLY A 80 8.68 -0.35 -30.15
CA GLY A 80 9.12 0.88 -29.51
C GLY A 80 8.03 1.59 -28.71
N GLU A 81 6.80 1.10 -28.75
CA GLU A 81 5.64 1.76 -28.14
C GLU A 81 5.67 1.65 -26.61
N LEU A 82 6.11 0.50 -26.08
CA LEU A 82 6.24 0.29 -24.64
C LEU A 82 7.29 1.23 -24.06
N SER A 83 8.44 1.33 -24.72
CA SER A 83 9.54 2.23 -24.36
C SER A 83 9.10 3.69 -24.37
N ARG A 84 8.32 4.09 -25.39
CA ARG A 84 7.79 5.44 -25.51
C ARG A 84 6.85 5.80 -24.34
N ARG A 85 5.98 4.88 -23.93
CA ARG A 85 5.02 5.09 -22.83
C ARG A 85 5.69 5.04 -21.46
N VAL A 86 6.41 3.97 -21.18
CA VAL A 86 7.14 3.78 -19.91
C VAL A 86 8.22 4.84 -19.71
N GLY A 87 8.82 5.35 -20.80
CA GLY A 87 9.78 6.44 -20.74
C GLY A 87 9.26 7.71 -20.07
N ARG A 88 7.93 7.94 -20.06
CA ARG A 88 7.29 9.05 -19.33
C ARG A 88 7.30 8.87 -17.81
N LEU A 89 7.40 7.62 -17.35
CA LEU A 89 7.48 7.22 -15.94
C LEU A 89 8.94 7.08 -15.47
N VAL A 90 9.91 7.24 -16.37
CA VAL A 90 11.33 7.22 -16.02
C VAL A 90 11.73 8.57 -15.45
N GLY A 91 12.30 8.56 -14.25
CA GLY A 91 12.71 9.79 -13.59
C GLY A 91 12.74 9.65 -12.06
N PRO A 92 12.86 10.79 -11.35
CA PRO A 92 12.73 10.79 -9.90
C PRO A 92 11.32 10.34 -9.49
N PRO A 93 11.16 9.79 -8.27
CA PRO A 93 9.85 9.52 -7.71
C PRO A 93 8.97 10.78 -7.74
N PRO A 94 7.65 10.65 -7.98
CA PRO A 94 6.75 11.79 -7.91
C PRO A 94 6.76 12.40 -6.51
N ASN A 95 6.52 13.71 -6.41
CA ASN A 95 6.29 14.32 -5.11
C ASN A 95 4.93 13.85 -4.56
N LEU A 96 4.98 13.05 -3.51
CA LEU A 96 3.80 12.53 -2.83
C LEU A 96 3.38 13.39 -1.63
N ASP A 97 4.22 14.33 -1.18
CA ASP A 97 3.94 15.21 -0.05
C ASP A 97 3.16 16.45 -0.52
N THR A 98 1.88 16.24 -0.88
CA THR A 98 0.96 17.29 -1.30
C THR A 98 -0.13 17.54 -0.27
N SER A 99 -0.63 18.78 -0.18
CA SER A 99 -1.69 19.15 0.78
C SER A 99 -2.94 18.30 0.62
N GLU A 100 -3.39 18.05 -0.62
CA GLU A 100 -4.55 17.19 -0.90
C GLU A 100 -4.35 15.75 -0.40
N ARG A 101 -3.18 15.17 -0.66
CA ARG A 101 -2.88 13.79 -0.26
C ARG A 101 -2.72 13.66 1.25
N ALA A 102 -2.07 14.63 1.88
CA ALA A 102 -1.92 14.70 3.33
C ALA A 102 -3.27 14.84 4.03
N LEU A 103 -4.15 15.72 3.54
CA LEU A 103 -5.52 15.88 4.06
C LEU A 103 -6.31 14.58 3.95
N PHE A 104 -6.39 13.98 2.75
CA PHE A 104 -7.08 12.71 2.54
C PHE A 104 -6.54 11.61 3.46
N LEU A 105 -5.21 11.53 3.60
CA LEU A 105 -4.57 10.55 4.44
C LEU A 105 -4.96 10.72 5.91
N CYS A 106 -4.96 11.97 6.41
CA CYS A 106 -5.35 12.28 7.77
C CYS A 106 -6.82 11.91 8.01
N GLU A 107 -7.74 12.33 7.13
CA GLU A 107 -9.16 11.98 7.23
C GLU A 107 -9.39 10.47 7.20
N SER A 108 -8.70 9.77 6.30
CA SER A 108 -8.75 8.30 6.22
C SER A 108 -8.25 7.65 7.52
N LEU A 109 -7.14 8.14 8.08
CA LEU A 109 -6.57 7.62 9.32
C LEU A 109 -7.53 7.80 10.51
N LEU A 110 -8.18 8.97 10.63
CA LEU A 110 -9.20 9.21 11.65
C LEU A 110 -10.38 8.25 11.50
N ASN A 111 -10.90 8.10 10.28
CA ASN A 111 -12.04 7.24 9.98
C ASN A 111 -11.76 5.76 10.32
N TRP A 112 -10.64 5.21 9.85
CA TRP A 112 -10.31 3.80 10.09
C TRP A 112 -9.98 3.53 11.57
N THR A 113 -9.35 4.49 12.26
CA THR A 113 -9.12 4.39 13.71
C THR A 113 -10.42 4.33 14.48
N LEU A 114 -11.40 5.20 14.15
CA LEU A 114 -12.72 5.18 14.77
C LEU A 114 -13.45 3.85 14.51
N MET A 115 -13.40 3.34 13.28
CA MET A 115 -14.03 2.06 12.94
C MET A 115 -13.45 0.91 13.77
N GLY A 116 -12.12 0.82 13.84
CA GLY A 116 -11.42 -0.18 14.66
C GLY A 116 -11.74 -0.07 16.16
N ALA A 117 -11.70 1.15 16.71
CA ALA A 117 -12.08 1.42 18.10
C ALA A 117 -13.53 1.02 18.40
N ASN A 118 -14.43 1.19 17.43
CA ASN A 118 -15.82 0.77 17.56
C ASN A 118 -15.97 -0.75 17.60
N LEU A 119 -15.24 -1.48 16.75
CA LEU A 119 -15.20 -2.94 16.76
C LEU A 119 -14.69 -3.48 18.08
N LEU A 120 -13.59 -2.92 18.57
CA LEU A 120 -12.98 -3.31 19.84
C LEU A 120 -13.95 -3.13 21.01
N LYS A 121 -14.68 -2.00 21.07
CA LYS A 121 -15.71 -1.77 22.11
C LYS A 121 -16.87 -2.77 22.08
N ARG A 122 -17.14 -3.39 20.93
CA ARG A 122 -18.20 -4.40 20.79
C ARG A 122 -17.69 -5.82 21.09
N GLY A 123 -16.41 -5.99 21.42
CA GLY A 123 -15.79 -7.29 21.60
C GLY A 123 -15.51 -8.04 20.29
N GLU A 124 -15.58 -7.37 19.12
CA GLU A 124 -15.27 -7.96 17.82
C GLU A 124 -13.74 -8.01 17.61
N HIS A 125 -13.02 -8.69 18.51
CA HIS A 125 -11.55 -8.64 18.59
C HIS A 125 -10.84 -9.05 17.29
N ALA A 126 -11.27 -10.14 16.65
CA ALA A 126 -10.66 -10.60 15.40
C ALA A 126 -10.85 -9.59 14.26
N ARG A 127 -12.00 -8.92 14.22
CA ARG A 127 -12.27 -7.91 13.21
C ARG A 127 -11.55 -6.60 13.52
N ALA A 128 -11.42 -6.24 14.80
CA ALA A 128 -10.58 -5.13 15.22
C ALA A 128 -9.11 -5.36 14.84
N GLU A 129 -8.58 -6.56 15.08
CA GLU A 129 -7.22 -6.95 14.67
C GLU A 129 -7.04 -6.82 13.15
N ALA A 130 -7.95 -7.36 12.34
CA ALA A 130 -7.89 -7.20 10.89
C ALA A 130 -7.95 -5.73 10.43
N PHE A 131 -8.75 -4.89 11.10
CA PHE A 131 -8.84 -3.47 10.79
C PHE A 131 -7.60 -2.68 11.23
N LEU A 132 -6.86 -3.16 12.22
CA LEU A 132 -5.63 -2.53 12.67
C LEU A 132 -4.59 -2.48 11.53
N ALA A 133 -4.53 -3.51 10.68
CA ALA A 133 -3.69 -3.50 9.48
C ALA A 133 -4.08 -2.38 8.48
N LEU A 134 -5.37 -2.08 8.33
CA LEU A 134 -5.83 -0.97 7.49
C LEU A 134 -5.39 0.39 8.05
N VAL A 135 -5.46 0.54 9.38
CA VAL A 135 -5.00 1.74 10.10
C VAL A 135 -3.48 1.88 9.95
N HIS A 136 -2.71 0.81 10.13
CA HIS A 136 -1.25 0.80 9.93
C HIS A 136 -0.87 1.24 8.53
N GLY A 137 -1.59 0.80 7.50
CA GLY A 137 -1.33 1.26 6.14
C GLY A 137 -1.47 2.78 5.94
N ARG A 138 -2.27 3.47 6.78
CA ARG A 138 -2.36 4.94 6.77
C ARG A 138 -1.30 5.56 7.66
N LEU A 139 -1.12 5.02 8.86
CA LEU A 139 -0.09 5.47 9.80
C LEU A 139 1.30 5.46 9.15
N LEU A 140 1.68 4.36 8.50
CA LEU A 140 2.97 4.22 7.84
C LEU A 140 3.14 5.17 6.65
N ARG A 141 2.06 5.49 5.92
CA ARG A 141 2.10 6.53 4.89
C ARG A 141 2.33 7.91 5.49
N ALA A 142 1.71 8.21 6.63
CA ALA A 142 1.89 9.49 7.30
C ALA A 142 3.33 9.62 7.82
N ILE A 143 3.88 8.56 8.42
CA ILE A 143 5.30 8.50 8.82
C ILE A 143 6.21 8.73 7.61
N ARG A 144 5.95 8.08 6.47
CA ARG A 144 6.75 8.27 5.25
C ARG A 144 6.67 9.68 4.68
N LEU A 145 5.54 10.38 4.82
CA LEU A 145 5.46 11.81 4.46
C LEU A 145 6.34 12.64 5.40
N ILE A 146 6.23 12.40 6.72
CA ILE A 146 7.02 13.13 7.72
C ILE A 146 8.52 12.94 7.52
N GLU A 147 8.96 11.70 7.32
CA GLU A 147 10.36 11.31 7.15
C GLU A 147 10.90 11.50 5.71
N GLY A 148 10.03 11.88 4.76
CA GLY A 148 10.41 12.03 3.34
C GLY A 148 10.76 10.72 2.63
N THR A 149 10.39 9.56 3.17
CA THR A 149 10.73 8.21 2.64
C THR A 149 9.59 7.61 1.83
N THR A 150 9.15 8.31 0.78
CA THR A 150 7.90 7.99 0.06
C THR A 150 8.06 7.01 -1.11
N ALA A 151 9.27 6.51 -1.39
CA ALA A 151 9.53 5.57 -2.49
C ALA A 151 8.65 4.30 -2.46
N ASN A 152 8.30 3.83 -1.26
CA ASN A 152 7.45 2.65 -1.05
C ASN A 152 5.98 3.01 -0.73
N TRP A 153 5.43 4.06 -1.37
CA TRP A 153 4.11 4.60 -1.04
C TRP A 153 2.93 3.63 -1.09
N LEU A 154 2.85 2.83 -2.16
CA LEU A 154 1.75 1.86 -2.35
C LEU A 154 1.86 0.70 -1.37
N SER A 155 3.09 0.30 -1.01
CA SER A 155 3.41 -0.75 -0.05
C SER A 155 4.18 -0.18 1.14
N PRO A 156 3.53 0.59 2.03
CA PRO A 156 4.22 1.42 3.02
C PRO A 156 5.00 0.63 4.07
N SER A 157 4.74 -0.67 4.23
CA SER A 157 5.54 -1.57 5.08
C SER A 157 6.80 -2.13 4.41
N ARG A 158 6.96 -1.98 3.09
CA ARG A 158 8.13 -2.50 2.38
C ARG A 158 9.40 -1.80 2.86
N LYS A 159 10.40 -2.59 3.27
CA LYS A 159 11.70 -2.10 3.76
C LYS A 159 11.60 -1.16 4.97
N LEU A 160 10.55 -1.28 5.78
CA LEU A 160 10.31 -0.34 6.88
C LEU A 160 11.46 -0.32 7.90
N GLU A 161 12.09 -1.47 8.12
CA GLU A 161 13.24 -1.68 9.01
C GLU A 161 14.51 -0.97 8.53
N GLU A 162 14.63 -0.78 7.21
CA GLU A 162 15.77 -0.11 6.56
C GLU A 162 15.50 1.38 6.37
N ASP A 163 14.26 1.73 5.99
CA ASP A 163 13.87 3.09 5.59
C ASP A 163 13.65 4.03 6.79
N LEU A 164 13.22 3.51 7.94
CA LEU A 164 12.88 4.34 9.12
C LEU A 164 14.00 4.42 10.15
N PRO A 165 14.11 5.55 10.88
CA PRO A 165 14.91 5.61 12.10
C PRO A 165 14.48 4.53 13.10
N SER A 166 15.45 3.91 13.80
CA SER A 166 15.18 2.82 14.75
C SER A 166 14.15 3.20 15.84
N ALA A 167 14.16 4.45 16.30
CA ALA A 167 13.18 4.95 17.25
C ALA A 167 11.74 4.95 16.70
N ALA A 168 11.56 5.32 15.43
CA ALA A 168 10.26 5.29 14.76
C ALA A 168 9.80 3.83 14.54
N TYR A 169 10.70 2.94 14.13
CA TYR A 169 10.37 1.53 13.99
C TYR A 169 9.97 0.87 15.33
N GLU A 170 10.71 1.12 16.40
CA GLU A 170 10.36 0.61 17.73
C GLU A 170 9.03 1.18 18.24
N ARG A 171 8.73 2.45 17.94
CA ARG A 171 7.41 3.02 18.21
C ARG A 171 6.31 2.32 17.42
N PHE A 172 6.54 1.99 16.15
CA PHE A 172 5.58 1.24 15.33
C PHE A 172 5.28 -0.13 15.91
N ARG A 173 6.28 -0.83 16.49
CA ARG A 173 6.05 -2.12 17.15
C ARG A 173 5.02 -2.03 18.27
N THR A 174 4.97 -0.93 19.02
CA THR A 174 3.95 -0.71 20.07
C THR A 174 2.53 -0.56 19.53
N CYS A 175 2.39 -0.28 18.23
CA CYS A 175 1.12 -0.17 17.52
C CYS A 175 0.57 -1.53 17.05
N THR A 176 1.32 -2.63 17.25
CA THR A 176 0.95 -3.99 16.82
C THR A 176 0.38 -4.81 17.98
N ALA A 177 -0.42 -5.83 17.67
CA ALA A 177 -1.00 -6.73 18.66
C ALA A 177 -1.18 -8.14 18.08
N ALA A 178 -1.06 -9.16 18.93
CA ALA A 178 -1.67 -10.45 18.68
C ALA A 178 -3.19 -10.38 18.92
N LEU A 179 -3.92 -11.46 18.62
CA LEU A 179 -5.35 -11.59 18.92
C LEU A 179 -5.60 -11.78 20.42
N ASP A 180 -5.38 -10.73 21.19
CA ASP A 180 -5.60 -10.61 22.62
C ASP A 180 -6.25 -9.25 22.90
N ALA A 181 -7.32 -9.22 23.71
CA ALA A 181 -8.10 -8.01 23.96
C ALA A 181 -7.22 -6.91 24.56
N GLY A 182 -6.42 -7.23 25.58
CA GLY A 182 -5.54 -6.27 26.23
C GLY A 182 -4.45 -5.72 25.29
N GLN A 183 -3.86 -6.56 24.45
CA GLN A 183 -2.91 -6.13 23.41
C GLN A 183 -3.57 -5.22 22.38
N LEU A 184 -4.76 -5.56 21.89
CA LEU A 184 -5.51 -4.74 20.94
C LEU A 184 -5.83 -3.36 21.51
N VAL A 185 -6.28 -3.27 22.77
CA VAL A 185 -6.52 -1.98 23.43
C VAL A 185 -5.25 -1.14 23.46
N ARG A 186 -4.11 -1.73 23.83
CA ARG A 186 -2.82 -1.01 23.85
C ARG A 186 -2.41 -0.56 22.45
N ALA A 187 -2.47 -1.45 21.47
CA ALA A 187 -2.10 -1.16 20.09
C ALA A 187 -2.94 -0.04 19.47
N TYR A 188 -4.26 -0.04 19.68
CA TYR A 188 -5.13 1.06 19.22
C TYR A 188 -4.82 2.39 19.91
N ARG A 189 -4.51 2.38 21.20
CA ARG A 189 -4.11 3.59 21.95
C ARG A 189 -2.78 4.14 21.45
N SER A 190 -1.75 3.29 21.33
CA SER A 190 -0.43 3.69 20.80
C SER A 190 -0.51 4.18 19.36
N THR A 191 -1.29 3.50 18.51
CA THR A 191 -1.57 3.93 17.13
C THR A 191 -2.23 5.31 17.12
N TRP A 192 -3.23 5.54 17.97
CA TRP A 192 -3.95 6.80 18.02
C TRP A 192 -3.10 7.97 18.54
N GLU A 193 -2.32 7.74 19.60
CA GLU A 193 -1.39 8.74 20.13
C GLU A 193 -0.42 9.21 19.06
N TRP A 194 0.18 8.30 18.30
CA TRP A 194 1.07 8.67 17.21
C TRP A 194 0.32 9.31 16.02
N SER A 195 -0.87 8.79 15.69
CA SER A 195 -1.71 9.38 14.65
C SER A 195 -2.00 10.86 14.92
N ARG A 196 -2.27 11.24 16.17
CA ARG A 196 -2.51 12.63 16.56
C ARG A 196 -1.31 13.54 16.33
N GLU A 197 -0.11 13.08 16.66
CA GLU A 197 1.13 13.83 16.44
C GLU A 197 1.39 14.03 14.95
N LEU A 198 1.29 12.95 14.16
CA LEU A 198 1.50 13.00 12.71
C LEU A 198 0.46 13.88 12.01
N VAL A 199 -0.80 13.79 12.43
CA VAL A 199 -1.88 14.64 11.91
C VAL A 199 -1.63 16.10 12.22
N ALA A 200 -1.21 16.43 13.45
CA ALA A 200 -0.89 17.81 13.81
C ALA A 200 0.26 18.36 12.96
N GLU A 201 1.33 17.59 12.78
CA GLU A 201 2.47 17.99 11.96
C GLU A 201 2.09 18.17 10.48
N LEU A 202 1.33 17.24 9.90
CA LEU A 202 0.86 17.35 8.52
C LEU A 202 -0.10 18.53 8.31
N SER A 203 -1.01 18.76 9.26
CA SER A 203 -1.91 19.93 9.25
C SER A 203 -1.13 21.24 9.24
N GLU A 204 -0.12 21.38 10.10
CA GLU A 204 0.75 22.55 10.16
C GLU A 204 1.57 22.70 8.86
N ARG A 205 2.22 21.62 8.41
CA ARG A 205 3.07 21.60 7.22
C ARG A 205 2.33 22.01 5.95
N HIS A 206 1.08 21.59 5.80
CA HIS A 206 0.30 21.80 4.56
C HIS A 206 -0.83 22.82 4.67
N GLY A 207 -1.00 23.45 5.85
CA GLY A 207 -1.96 24.53 6.07
C GLY A 207 -3.43 24.09 5.95
N PHE A 208 -3.77 22.88 6.41
CA PHE A 208 -5.16 22.42 6.48
C PHE A 208 -5.61 22.19 7.93
N GLU A 209 -6.90 22.39 8.18
CA GLU A 209 -7.51 22.18 9.49
C GLU A 209 -8.39 20.93 9.48
N LEU A 210 -8.37 20.21 10.60
CA LEU A 210 -9.32 19.13 10.88
C LEU A 210 -10.28 19.56 11.99
N PRO A 211 -11.52 19.03 12.03
CA PRO A 211 -12.49 19.46 13.02
C PRO A 211 -12.03 19.11 14.46
N ALA A 212 -11.63 20.11 15.25
CA ALA A 212 -11.10 19.90 16.60
C ALA A 212 -12.06 19.11 17.51
N ALA A 213 -13.36 19.42 17.43
CA ALA A 213 -14.39 18.71 18.18
C ALA A 213 -14.49 17.21 17.80
N LEU A 214 -14.13 16.83 16.57
CA LEU A 214 -14.05 15.43 16.16
C LEU A 214 -12.83 14.75 16.78
N LEU A 215 -11.67 15.41 16.76
CA LEU A 215 -10.43 14.88 17.36
C LEU A 215 -10.61 14.62 18.86
N GLU A 216 -11.25 15.54 19.59
CA GLU A 216 -11.57 15.37 21.01
C GLU A 216 -12.54 14.20 21.28
N LYS A 217 -13.55 14.03 20.42
CA LYS A 217 -14.49 12.90 20.52
C LYS A 217 -13.76 11.58 20.27
N LEU A 218 -12.89 11.53 19.27
CA LEU A 218 -12.12 10.34 18.93
C LEU A 218 -11.10 9.99 20.03
N ASP A 219 -10.45 10.99 20.61
CA ASP A 219 -9.51 10.79 21.72
C ASP A 219 -10.18 10.15 22.93
N ARG A 220 -11.33 10.68 23.35
CA ARG A 220 -12.14 10.03 24.40
C ARG A 220 -12.57 8.63 23.98
N ARG A 221 -12.97 8.44 22.72
CA ARG A 221 -13.46 7.15 22.22
C ARG A 221 -12.42 6.05 22.31
N VAL A 222 -11.16 6.34 21.96
CA VAL A 222 -10.05 5.38 21.98
C VAL A 222 -9.52 5.16 23.39
N ARG A 223 -9.45 6.21 24.21
CA ARG A 223 -8.97 6.11 25.60
C ARG A 223 -9.94 5.34 26.50
N CYS A 224 -11.25 5.44 26.28
CA CYS A 224 -12.28 4.73 27.04
C CYS A 224 -12.58 3.31 26.52
N ILE A 225 -11.69 2.70 25.74
CA ILE A 225 -11.83 1.27 25.40
C ILE A 225 -11.36 0.47 26.63
N ASP A 226 -12.26 -0.30 27.22
CA ASP A 226 -11.96 -1.20 28.33
C ASP A 226 -11.31 -2.50 27.82
N SER A 227 -10.43 -3.09 28.64
CA SER A 227 -9.74 -4.36 28.37
C SER A 227 -10.56 -5.57 28.78
#